data_AF-A0A383WJH3-F1
#
_entry.id   AF-A0A383WJH3-F1
#
_cell.length_a   1.000
_cell.length_b   1.000
_cell.length_c   1.000
_cell.angle_alpha   90.00
_cell.angle_beta   90.00
_cell.angle_gamma   90.00
#
_symmetry.space_group_name_H-M   'P 1'
#
loop_
_entity.id
_entity.type
_entity.pdbx_description
1 polymer ?
#
loop_
_entity_poly.entity_id
_entity_poly.type
_entity_poly.pdbx_seq_one_letter_code
_entity_poly.pdbx_strand_id
1 'polypeptide(L)'
;MSIITGRGMDRSAVSYGLEGDRQAVLMSAFAALGTIAFSFGDTVLPEVQATVKAPSQRNMYKGVSLAYGVITITYLAVAVTGYWAFGYAVNPFVVYSLPGPQWAVTLALLLAVVQIMGCYQIYTRPTYECIELLLARHQEGPLSPWNASMRLLITSVYMLVVTTICCMIPFFIDFVALVGALGFTPLDFILPVLLFMAARKTPLWWRLINCFLAAAYTVVGVLGCVGAFYFIIDHARTYKLFADL
;
A
#
# COMPACT_ATOMS: atom_id res chain seq x y z
N MET A 1 -17.76 26.69 7.35
CA MET A 1 -19.22 26.66 7.58
C MET A 1 -19.97 26.65 6.24
N SER A 2 -19.71 25.64 5.39
CA SER A 2 -20.19 25.60 3.99
C SER A 2 -20.86 24.28 3.59
N ILE A 3 -20.62 23.17 4.29
CA ILE A 3 -21.36 21.91 3.99
C ILE A 3 -22.83 22.02 4.39
N ILE A 4 -23.17 22.76 5.44
CA ILE A 4 -24.56 22.86 5.95
C ILE A 4 -25.41 23.84 5.12
N THR A 5 -24.80 24.74 4.36
CA THR A 5 -25.50 25.85 3.68
C THR A 5 -25.66 25.68 2.17
N GLY A 6 -25.16 24.61 1.55
CA GLY A 6 -25.41 24.33 0.12
C GLY A 6 -24.94 25.43 -0.85
N ARG A 7 -24.12 26.40 -0.40
CA ARG A 7 -23.47 27.36 -1.29
C ARG A 7 -22.30 26.64 -1.94
N GLY A 8 -22.48 26.31 -3.21
CA GLY A 8 -21.51 25.60 -4.03
C GLY A 8 -20.12 26.21 -3.91
N MET A 9 -19.12 25.34 -3.74
CA MET A 9 -17.72 25.70 -3.97
C MET A 9 -17.66 26.42 -5.32
N ASP A 10 -17.01 27.60 -5.36
CA ASP A 10 -16.81 28.31 -6.61
C ASP A 10 -15.90 27.46 -7.51
N ARG A 11 -16.53 26.75 -8.44
CA ARG A 11 -15.88 25.77 -9.31
C ARG A 11 -14.92 26.41 -10.30
N SER A 12 -15.07 27.70 -10.55
CA SER A 12 -14.17 28.44 -11.44
C SER A 12 -12.74 28.55 -10.89
N ALA A 13 -12.56 28.32 -9.58
CA ALA A 13 -11.25 28.33 -8.92
C ALA A 13 -10.50 26.98 -8.98
N VAL A 14 -11.16 25.88 -9.37
CA VAL A 14 -10.52 24.56 -9.44
C VAL A 14 -9.79 24.42 -10.76
N SER A 15 -8.47 24.23 -10.71
CA SER A 15 -7.68 23.95 -11.92
C SER A 15 -7.47 22.44 -12.08
N TYR A 16 -7.51 21.98 -13.33
CA TYR A 16 -7.29 20.57 -13.71
C TYR A 16 -6.03 20.39 -14.55
N GLY A 17 -5.16 21.40 -14.55
CA GLY A 17 -3.90 21.37 -15.27
C GLY A 17 -2.88 20.43 -14.60
N LEU A 18 -1.86 20.05 -15.36
CA LEU A 18 -0.70 19.36 -14.83
C LEU A 18 0.23 20.41 -14.22
N GLU A 19 0.46 20.32 -12.92
CA GLU A 19 1.35 21.23 -12.21
C GLU A 19 2.81 20.74 -12.28
N GLY A 20 3.74 21.66 -12.53
CA GLY A 20 5.18 21.38 -12.57
C GLY A 20 5.78 21.30 -13.97
N ASP A 21 7.10 21.19 -14.01
CA ASP A 21 7.84 21.01 -15.26
C ASP A 21 7.55 19.62 -15.87
N ARG A 22 7.77 19.48 -17.19
CA ARG A 22 7.51 18.24 -17.93
C ARG A 22 8.21 17.04 -17.31
N GLN A 23 9.39 17.24 -16.74
CA GLN A 23 10.12 16.20 -16.03
C GLN A 23 9.41 15.77 -14.74
N ALA A 24 8.94 16.72 -13.93
CA ALA A 24 8.22 16.44 -12.68
C ALA A 24 6.92 15.68 -12.97
N VAL A 25 6.15 16.10 -13.98
CA VAL A 25 4.92 15.41 -14.40
C VAL A 25 5.18 13.97 -14.81
N LEU A 26 6.26 13.72 -15.57
CA LEU A 26 6.64 12.37 -15.98
C LEU A 26 7.04 11.51 -14.78
N MET A 27 7.80 12.07 -13.84
CA MET A 27 8.19 11.38 -12.61
C MET A 27 6.97 11.09 -11.72
N SER A 28 6.00 12.00 -11.64
CA SER A 28 4.74 11.79 -10.90
C SER A 28 3.95 10.63 -11.49
N ALA A 29 3.87 10.54 -12.82
CA ALA A 29 3.22 9.41 -13.49
C ALA A 29 3.92 8.09 -13.16
N PHE A 30 5.25 8.08 -13.11
CA PHE A 30 6.02 6.91 -12.71
C PHE A 30 5.81 6.54 -11.24
N ALA A 31 5.91 7.49 -10.31
CA ALA A 31 5.65 7.25 -8.89
C ALA A 31 4.23 6.71 -8.65
N ALA A 32 3.23 7.23 -9.39
CA ALA A 32 1.85 6.77 -9.32
C ALA A 32 1.69 5.29 -9.70
N LEU A 33 2.50 4.76 -10.63
CA LEU A 33 2.51 3.32 -10.93
C LEU A 33 2.91 2.49 -9.69
N GLY A 34 3.90 2.96 -8.93
CA GLY A 34 4.30 2.36 -7.67
C GLY A 34 3.19 2.42 -6.61
N THR A 35 2.52 3.57 -6.47
CA THR A 35 1.40 3.72 -5.54
C THR A 35 0.22 2.81 -5.88
N ILE A 36 -0.08 2.65 -7.18
CA ILE A 36 -1.10 1.71 -7.66
C ILE A 36 -0.68 0.27 -7.32
N ALA A 37 0.57 -0.10 -7.60
CA ALA A 37 1.11 -1.42 -7.27
C ALA A 37 1.01 -1.73 -5.77
N PHE A 38 1.31 -0.76 -4.90
CA PHE A 38 1.12 -0.89 -3.45
C PHE A 38 -0.35 -1.12 -3.08
N SER A 39 -1.27 -0.39 -3.72
CA SER A 39 -2.70 -0.43 -3.39
C SER A 39 -3.36 -1.76 -3.77
N PHE A 40 -2.78 -2.49 -4.74
CA PHE A 40 -3.23 -3.82 -5.17
C PHE A 40 -2.35 -4.96 -4.65
N GLY A 41 -1.33 -4.66 -3.84
CA GLY A 41 -0.50 -5.68 -3.21
C GLY A 41 -1.21 -6.32 -2.03
N ASP A 42 -1.12 -7.65 -1.91
CA ASP A 42 -1.70 -8.41 -0.80
C ASP A 42 -0.82 -9.59 -0.41
N THR A 43 -0.20 -9.48 0.76
CA THR A 43 0.68 -10.52 1.30
C THR A 43 -0.06 -11.64 2.03
N VAL A 44 -1.37 -11.51 2.29
CA VAL A 44 -2.14 -12.41 3.18
C VAL A 44 -2.97 -13.44 2.38
N LEU A 45 -2.89 -13.40 1.05
CA LEU A 45 -3.61 -14.33 0.18
C LEU A 45 -3.32 -15.81 0.48
N PRO A 46 -2.07 -16.25 0.75
CA PRO A 46 -1.80 -17.65 1.09
C PRO A 46 -2.50 -18.11 2.37
N GLU A 47 -2.54 -17.29 3.40
CA GLU A 47 -3.18 -17.56 4.70
C GLU A 47 -4.71 -17.63 4.54
N VAL A 48 -5.28 -16.73 3.75
CA VAL A 48 -6.71 -16.79 3.40
C VAL A 48 -6.99 -18.08 2.62
N GLN A 49 -6.15 -18.44 1.64
CA GLN A 49 -6.33 -19.66 0.87
C GLN A 49 -6.24 -20.93 1.74
N ALA A 50 -5.39 -20.93 2.76
CA ALA A 50 -5.23 -22.05 3.69
C ALA A 50 -6.46 -22.26 4.60
N THR A 51 -7.25 -21.21 4.85
CA THR A 51 -8.42 -21.25 5.74
C THR A 51 -9.76 -21.40 5.01
N VAL A 52 -9.80 -21.14 3.70
CA VAL A 52 -11.02 -21.26 2.89
C VAL A 52 -11.51 -22.70 2.78
N LYS A 53 -12.82 -22.90 2.98
CA LYS A 53 -13.49 -24.21 2.87
C LYS A 53 -13.33 -24.81 1.47
N ALA A 54 -13.08 -26.12 1.41
CA ALA A 54 -13.00 -26.88 0.17
C ALA A 54 -14.29 -26.74 -0.69
N PRO A 55 -14.19 -26.63 -2.03
CA PRO A 55 -12.96 -26.62 -2.85
C PRO A 55 -12.23 -25.27 -2.80
N SER A 56 -11.02 -25.25 -2.23
CA SER A 56 -10.29 -24.02 -1.90
C SER A 56 -9.98 -23.18 -3.13
N GLN A 57 -9.50 -23.78 -4.22
CA GLN A 57 -9.15 -23.07 -5.45
C GLN A 57 -10.33 -22.30 -6.07
N ARG A 58 -11.50 -22.94 -6.21
CA ARG A 58 -12.67 -22.33 -6.84
C ARG A 58 -13.28 -21.24 -5.95
N ASN A 59 -13.34 -21.50 -4.65
CA ASN A 59 -13.89 -20.54 -3.69
C ASN A 59 -12.97 -19.33 -3.52
N MET A 60 -11.65 -19.55 -3.46
CA MET A 60 -10.64 -18.50 -3.43
C MET A 60 -10.72 -17.63 -4.69
N TYR A 61 -10.76 -18.22 -5.89
CA TYR A 61 -10.85 -17.46 -7.13
C TYR A 61 -12.09 -16.54 -7.16
N LYS A 62 -13.25 -17.04 -6.74
CA LYS A 62 -14.48 -16.23 -6.67
C LYS A 62 -14.37 -15.10 -5.65
N GLY A 63 -13.84 -15.40 -4.47
CA GLY A 63 -13.67 -14.43 -3.38
C GLY A 63 -12.71 -13.31 -3.78
N VAL A 64 -11.53 -13.68 -4.28
CA VAL A 64 -10.50 -12.75 -4.76
C VAL A 64 -11.04 -11.92 -5.94
N SER A 65 -11.67 -12.55 -6.94
CA SER A 65 -12.21 -11.81 -8.09
C SER A 65 -13.25 -10.77 -7.67
N LEU A 66 -14.14 -11.13 -6.74
CA LEU A 66 -15.14 -10.19 -6.22
C LEU A 66 -14.48 -9.07 -5.41
N ALA A 67 -13.53 -9.41 -4.53
CA ALA A 67 -12.82 -8.45 -3.70
C ALA A 67 -12.07 -7.41 -4.55
N TYR A 68 -11.25 -7.85 -5.51
CA TYR A 68 -10.52 -6.96 -6.42
C TYR A 68 -11.46 -6.14 -7.31
N GLY A 69 -12.61 -6.70 -7.70
CA GLY A 69 -13.65 -5.95 -8.40
C GLY A 69 -14.21 -4.80 -7.55
N VAL A 70 -14.57 -5.07 -6.30
CA VAL A 70 -15.04 -4.03 -5.36
C VAL A 70 -13.95 -2.99 -5.10
N ILE A 71 -12.72 -3.41 -4.85
CA ILE A 71 -11.56 -2.52 -4.61
C ILE A 71 -11.35 -1.59 -5.81
N THR A 72 -11.35 -2.13 -7.03
CA THR A 72 -11.13 -1.33 -8.24
C THR A 72 -12.23 -0.29 -8.41
N ILE A 73 -13.49 -0.66 -8.21
CA ILE A 73 -14.63 0.26 -8.33
C ILE A 73 -14.54 1.36 -7.27
N THR A 74 -14.23 1.02 -6.02
CA THR A 74 -14.14 2.02 -4.94
C THR A 74 -12.95 2.95 -5.12
N TYR A 75 -11.79 2.44 -5.53
CA TYR A 75 -10.61 3.26 -5.82
C TYR A 75 -10.86 4.21 -6.99
N LEU A 76 -11.42 3.72 -8.10
CA LEU A 76 -11.76 4.56 -9.23
C LEU A 76 -12.82 5.61 -8.86
N ALA A 77 -13.84 5.23 -8.08
CA ALA A 77 -14.85 6.18 -7.63
C ALA A 77 -14.22 7.30 -6.79
N VAL A 78 -13.37 6.98 -5.82
CA VAL A 78 -12.69 7.97 -4.98
C VAL A 78 -11.70 8.82 -5.78
N ALA A 79 -10.90 8.20 -6.67
CA ALA A 79 -9.94 8.92 -7.49
C ALA A 79 -10.62 9.90 -8.46
N VAL A 80 -11.65 9.45 -9.17
CA VAL A 80 -12.40 10.30 -10.13
C VAL A 80 -13.15 11.40 -9.40
N THR A 81 -13.87 11.08 -8.32
CA THR A 81 -14.63 12.11 -7.57
C THR A 81 -13.71 13.08 -6.83
N GLY A 82 -12.60 12.61 -6.27
CA GLY A 82 -11.60 13.44 -5.61
C GLY A 82 -10.91 14.40 -6.58
N TYR A 83 -10.44 13.90 -7.73
CA TYR A 83 -9.85 14.74 -8.77
C TYR A 83 -10.88 15.70 -9.37
N TRP A 84 -12.13 15.26 -9.55
CA TRP A 84 -13.21 16.15 -10.00
C TRP A 84 -13.58 17.23 -8.98
N ALA A 85 -13.44 16.96 -7.68
CA ALA A 85 -13.77 17.92 -6.63
C ALA A 85 -12.64 18.94 -6.37
N PHE A 86 -11.38 18.51 -6.41
CA PHE A 86 -10.23 19.29 -5.97
C PHE A 86 -9.19 19.59 -7.06
N GLY A 87 -9.29 18.96 -8.23
CA GLY A 87 -8.33 19.13 -9.31
C GLY A 87 -6.92 18.71 -8.90
N TYR A 88 -5.93 19.47 -9.34
CA TYR A 88 -4.52 19.22 -9.01
C TYR A 88 -4.19 19.42 -7.52
N ALA A 89 -4.97 20.24 -6.80
CA ALA A 89 -4.72 20.61 -5.40
C ALA A 89 -5.18 19.52 -4.39
N VAL A 90 -5.56 18.34 -4.87
CA VAL A 90 -5.95 17.22 -4.01
C VAL A 90 -4.76 16.79 -3.16
N ASN A 91 -4.99 16.66 -1.85
CA ASN A 91 -3.94 16.18 -0.97
C ASN A 91 -3.76 14.67 -1.12
N PRO A 92 -2.52 14.18 -0.97
CA PRO A 92 -2.19 12.77 -0.81
C PRO A 92 -3.19 11.95 0.03
N PHE A 93 -3.56 12.51 1.17
CA PHE A 93 -4.59 11.98 2.04
C PHE A 93 -5.86 12.82 1.86
N VAL A 94 -6.79 12.30 1.06
CA VAL A 94 -7.98 13.05 0.56
C VAL A 94 -8.83 13.66 1.67
N VAL A 95 -8.84 13.08 2.87
CA VAL A 95 -9.60 13.59 4.02
C VAL A 95 -9.16 14.99 4.42
N TYR A 96 -7.87 15.34 4.25
CA TYR A 96 -7.37 16.69 4.50
C TYR A 96 -7.85 17.71 3.48
N SER A 97 -8.25 17.28 2.27
CA SER A 97 -8.84 18.17 1.26
C SER A 97 -10.33 18.42 1.47
N LEU A 98 -11.01 17.65 2.32
CA LEU A 98 -12.46 17.76 2.49
C LEU A 98 -12.85 19.09 3.17
N PRO A 99 -13.63 19.95 2.50
CA PRO A 99 -14.06 21.22 3.07
C PRO A 99 -15.26 20.97 3.99
N GLY A 100 -15.04 20.62 5.26
CA GLY A 100 -16.12 20.18 6.15
C GLY A 100 -16.09 20.72 7.57
N PRO A 101 -17.15 20.46 8.37
CA PRO A 101 -17.10 20.77 9.79
C PRO A 101 -16.00 19.91 10.44
N GLN A 102 -15.21 20.51 11.33
CA GLN A 102 -14.03 19.87 11.91
C GLN A 102 -14.35 18.52 12.57
N TRP A 103 -15.52 18.38 13.20
CA TRP A 103 -15.94 17.12 13.82
C TRP A 103 -16.01 15.93 12.84
N ALA A 104 -16.44 16.17 11.59
CA ALA A 104 -16.60 15.12 10.60
C ALA A 104 -15.24 14.65 10.06
N VAL A 105 -14.33 15.60 9.83
CA VAL A 105 -12.94 15.33 9.46
C VAL A 105 -12.23 14.56 10.58
N THR A 106 -12.37 15.00 11.82
CA THR A 106 -11.79 14.31 12.99
C THR A 106 -12.37 12.90 13.16
N LEU A 107 -13.68 12.72 12.97
CA LEU A 107 -14.29 11.38 13.03
C LEU A 107 -13.74 10.46 11.93
N ALA A 108 -13.61 10.96 10.70
CA ALA A 108 -13.04 10.19 9.58
C ALA A 108 -11.59 9.78 9.87
N LEU A 109 -10.78 10.69 10.43
CA LEU A 109 -9.42 10.40 10.87
C LEU A 109 -9.39 9.33 11.97
N LEU A 110 -10.27 9.41 12.97
CA LEU A 110 -10.36 8.42 14.04
C LEU A 110 -10.73 7.03 13.51
N LEU A 111 -11.69 6.95 12.58
CA LEU A 111 -12.06 5.69 11.94
C LEU A 111 -10.92 5.11 11.09
N ALA A 112 -10.17 5.96 10.39
CA ALA A 112 -8.98 5.54 9.65
C ALA A 112 -7.91 4.97 10.59
N VAL A 113 -7.66 5.60 11.74
CA VAL A 113 -6.74 5.08 12.76
C VAL A 113 -7.19 3.72 13.27
N VAL A 114 -8.48 3.54 13.59
CA VAL A 114 -9.03 2.25 14.03
C VAL A 114 -8.85 1.17 12.96
N GLN A 115 -9.10 1.50 11.68
CA GLN A 115 -8.91 0.59 10.57
C GLN A 115 -7.44 0.17 10.40
N ILE A 116 -6.51 1.13 10.43
CA ILE A 116 -5.06 0.86 10.31
C ILE A 116 -4.57 -0.01 11.47
N MET A 117 -5.05 0.23 12.71
CA MET A 117 -4.73 -0.63 13.85
C MET A 117 -5.17 -2.08 13.61
N GLY A 118 -6.37 -2.29 13.05
CA GLY A 118 -6.86 -3.61 12.67
C GLY A 118 -5.98 -4.28 11.60
N CYS A 119 -5.65 -3.56 10.53
CA CYS A 119 -4.77 -4.06 9.48
C CYS A 119 -3.39 -4.44 10.03
N TYR A 120 -2.79 -3.58 10.85
CA TYR A 120 -1.48 -3.82 11.46
C TYR A 120 -1.44 -5.16 12.22
N GLN A 121 -2.49 -5.48 12.98
CA GLN A 121 -2.58 -6.74 13.72
C GLN A 121 -2.63 -7.98 12.82
N ILE A 122 -3.11 -7.87 11.58
CA ILE A 122 -3.19 -8.99 10.64
C ILE A 122 -1.84 -9.13 9.92
N TYR A 123 -1.31 -8.04 9.37
CA TYR A 123 -0.09 -8.05 8.56
C TYR A 123 1.19 -8.40 9.35
N THR A 124 1.23 -8.08 10.65
CA THR A 124 2.41 -8.41 11.47
C THR A 124 2.46 -9.87 11.92
N ARG A 125 1.35 -10.61 11.86
CA ARG A 125 1.28 -11.99 12.37
C ARG A 125 2.21 -12.96 11.65
N PRO A 126 2.23 -13.03 10.30
CA PRO A 126 3.14 -13.93 9.59
C PRO A 126 4.62 -13.58 9.88
N THR A 127 4.92 -12.28 10.04
CA THR A 127 6.27 -11.81 10.36
C THR A 127 6.70 -12.29 11.75
N TYR A 128 5.83 -12.12 12.75
CA TYR A 128 6.11 -12.58 14.11
C TYR A 128 6.21 -14.10 14.18
N GLU A 129 5.34 -14.83 13.48
CA GLU A 129 5.42 -16.29 13.41
C GLU A 129 6.75 -16.77 12.84
N CYS A 130 7.25 -16.13 11.77
CA CYS A 130 8.55 -16.44 11.21
C CYS A 130 9.71 -16.22 12.21
N ILE A 131 9.70 -15.11 12.96
CA ILE A 131 10.74 -14.81 13.96
C ILE A 131 10.61 -15.77 15.16
N GLU A 132 9.38 -16.06 15.60
CA GLU A 132 9.11 -17.01 16.69
C GLU A 132 9.60 -18.42 16.32
N LEU A 133 9.42 -18.87 15.07
CA LEU A 133 9.96 -20.16 14.61
C LEU A 133 11.49 -20.24 14.67
N LEU A 134 12.20 -19.10 14.64
CA LEU A 134 13.66 -19.08 14.73
C LEU A 134 14.16 -18.99 16.18
N LEU A 135 13.44 -18.28 17.06
CA LEU A 135 13.90 -17.95 18.42
C LEU A 135 13.18 -18.71 19.54
N ALA A 136 11.99 -19.25 19.29
CA ALA A 136 11.19 -19.89 20.32
C ALA A 136 11.72 -21.29 20.68
N ARG A 137 11.60 -21.63 21.96
CA ARG A 137 11.90 -23.00 22.42
C ARG A 137 10.72 -23.89 22.09
N HIS A 138 10.91 -24.74 21.08
CA HIS A 138 9.87 -25.62 20.56
C HIS A 138 9.44 -26.73 21.54
N GLN A 139 10.25 -26.98 22.57
CA GLN A 139 9.94 -27.95 23.63
C GLN A 139 8.99 -27.36 24.70
N GLU A 140 8.84 -26.04 24.75
CA GLU A 140 7.99 -25.36 25.72
C GLU A 140 6.71 -24.87 25.02
N GLY A 141 5.59 -24.86 25.75
CA GLY A 141 4.31 -24.38 25.20
C GLY A 141 4.35 -22.90 24.79
N PRO A 142 3.39 -22.43 23.98
CA PRO A 142 3.35 -21.05 23.46
C PRO A 142 3.12 -19.97 24.55
N LEU A 143 2.75 -20.40 25.76
CA LEU A 143 2.55 -19.55 26.93
C LEU A 143 3.64 -19.76 27.99
N SER A 144 4.74 -20.46 27.67
CA SER A 144 5.86 -20.58 28.60
C SER A 144 6.43 -19.18 28.90
N PRO A 145 6.92 -18.91 30.12
CA PRO A 145 7.42 -17.59 30.50
C PRO A 145 8.58 -17.12 29.59
N TRP A 146 9.39 -18.06 29.10
CA TRP A 146 10.42 -17.78 28.10
C TRP A 146 9.81 -17.36 26.75
N ASN A 147 8.93 -18.18 26.17
CA ASN A 147 8.32 -17.89 24.87
C ASN A 147 7.45 -16.61 24.91
N ALA A 148 6.75 -16.37 26.01
CA ALA A 148 5.95 -15.16 26.23
C ALA A 148 6.81 -13.89 26.35
N SER A 149 7.93 -13.95 27.08
CA SER A 149 8.86 -12.81 27.21
C SER A 149 9.59 -12.52 25.90
N MET A 150 10.01 -13.56 25.17
CA MET A 150 10.61 -13.40 23.83
C MET A 150 9.63 -12.77 22.85
N ARG A 151 8.37 -13.22 22.82
CA ARG A 151 7.33 -12.62 21.98
C ARG A 151 7.11 -11.14 22.30
N LEU A 152 7.05 -10.80 23.58
CA LEU A 152 6.91 -9.40 24.01
C LEU A 152 8.11 -8.57 23.55
N LEU A 153 9.33 -9.08 23.73
CA LEU A 153 10.56 -8.41 23.31
C LEU A 153 10.59 -8.19 21.79
N ILE A 154 10.31 -9.22 20.99
CA ILE A 154 10.26 -9.13 19.52
C ILE A 154 9.21 -8.09 19.09
N THR A 155 8.01 -8.15 19.65
CA THR A 155 6.92 -7.22 19.33
C THR A 155 7.30 -5.78 19.68
N SER A 156 7.89 -5.56 20.86
CA SER A 156 8.30 -4.23 21.31
C SER A 156 9.44 -3.66 20.46
N VAL A 157 10.45 -4.47 20.13
CA VAL A 157 11.57 -4.04 19.28
C VAL A 157 11.08 -3.73 17.86
N TYR A 158 10.24 -4.60 17.29
CA TYR A 158 9.66 -4.38 15.97
C TYR A 158 8.84 -3.07 15.92
N MET A 159 7.95 -2.86 16.88
CA MET A 159 7.18 -1.61 17.02
C MET A 159 8.10 -0.39 17.11
N LEU A 160 9.12 -0.44 17.96
CA LEU A 160 10.05 0.67 18.15
C LEU A 160 10.78 1.02 16.85
N VAL A 161 11.24 0.02 16.10
CA VAL A 161 11.90 0.22 14.81
C VAL A 161 10.94 0.84 13.79
N VAL A 162 9.74 0.29 13.63
CA VAL A 162 8.74 0.80 12.68
C VAL A 162 8.32 2.24 13.03
N THR A 163 8.05 2.53 14.30
CA THR A 163 7.72 3.88 14.76
C THR A 163 8.86 4.85 14.50
N THR A 164 10.11 4.44 14.76
CA THR A 164 11.29 5.28 14.50
C THR A 164 11.41 5.62 13.01
N ILE A 165 11.26 4.62 12.13
CA ILE A 165 11.30 4.83 10.67
C ILE A 165 10.16 5.77 10.24
N CYS A 166 8.94 5.58 10.77
CA CYS A 166 7.80 6.44 10.49
C CYS A 166 8.06 7.90 10.91
N CYS A 167 8.66 8.13 12.08
CA CYS A 167 9.03 9.47 12.53
C CYS A 167 10.14 10.12 11.68
N MET A 168 10.99 9.33 11.02
CA MET A 168 12.08 9.83 10.17
C MET A 168 11.66 10.16 8.74
N ILE A 169 10.57 9.56 8.23
CA ILE A 169 10.14 9.69 6.83
C ILE A 169 8.78 10.40 6.78
N PRO A 170 8.73 11.74 6.62
CA PRO A 170 7.45 12.46 6.54
C PRO A 170 6.74 12.30 5.19
N PHE A 171 7.43 11.78 4.16
CA PHE A 171 6.94 11.69 2.78
C PHE A 171 6.18 10.40 2.52
N PHE A 172 4.96 10.31 3.05
CA PHE A 172 4.16 9.08 3.02
C PHE A 172 3.93 8.55 1.60
N ILE A 173 3.53 9.39 0.64
CA ILE A 173 3.22 8.92 -0.72
C ILE A 173 4.44 8.40 -1.45
N ASP A 174 5.59 9.07 -1.33
CA ASP A 174 6.78 8.65 -2.05
C ASP A 174 7.32 7.34 -1.46
N PHE A 175 7.22 7.17 -0.13
CA PHE A 175 7.51 5.92 0.54
C PHE A 175 6.59 4.79 0.07
N VAL A 176 5.28 5.05 -0.01
CA VAL A 176 4.28 4.08 -0.52
C VAL A 176 4.58 3.70 -1.96
N ALA A 177 4.92 4.66 -2.82
CA ALA A 177 5.31 4.42 -4.20
C ALA A 177 6.56 3.53 -4.29
N LEU A 178 7.55 3.79 -3.44
CA LEU A 178 8.78 3.00 -3.36
C LEU A 178 8.50 1.55 -2.90
N VAL A 179 7.72 1.37 -1.83
CA VAL A 179 7.36 0.04 -1.31
C VAL A 179 6.53 -0.73 -2.32
N GLY A 180 5.61 -0.08 -3.03
CA GLY A 180 4.85 -0.68 -4.12
C GLY A 180 5.74 -1.13 -5.28
N ALA A 181 6.69 -0.30 -5.69
CA ALA A 181 7.57 -0.57 -6.81
C ALA A 181 8.67 -1.62 -6.50
N LEU A 182 9.31 -1.55 -5.33
CA LEU A 182 10.40 -2.45 -4.93
C LEU A 182 9.92 -3.70 -4.20
N GLY A 183 8.85 -3.61 -3.41
CA GLY A 183 8.35 -4.72 -2.60
C GLY A 183 7.27 -5.49 -3.31
N PHE A 184 6.09 -4.87 -3.45
CA PHE A 184 4.90 -5.54 -3.96
C PHE A 184 5.02 -5.93 -5.43
N THR A 185 5.63 -5.09 -6.27
CA THR A 185 5.72 -5.40 -7.71
C THR A 185 6.46 -6.71 -8.00
N PRO A 186 7.67 -6.94 -7.46
CA PRO A 186 8.34 -8.23 -7.66
C PRO A 186 7.67 -9.39 -6.91
N LEU A 187 7.18 -9.18 -5.69
CA LEU A 187 6.63 -10.27 -4.87
C LEU A 187 5.23 -10.73 -5.33
N ASP A 188 4.38 -9.82 -5.76
CA ASP A 188 2.96 -10.12 -6.02
C ASP A 188 2.68 -10.22 -7.52
N PHE A 189 3.38 -9.48 -8.38
CA PHE A 189 3.11 -9.49 -9.82
C PHE A 189 4.13 -10.32 -10.62
N ILE A 190 5.41 -10.32 -10.24
CA ILE A 190 6.46 -11.02 -11.01
C ILE A 190 6.67 -12.44 -10.48
N LEU A 191 6.83 -12.61 -9.17
CA LEU A 191 7.18 -13.89 -8.55
C LEU A 191 6.15 -14.99 -8.85
N PRO A 192 4.81 -14.77 -8.76
CA PRO A 192 3.84 -15.83 -9.06
C PRO A 192 3.92 -16.30 -10.52
N VAL A 193 4.23 -15.38 -11.45
CA VAL A 193 4.39 -15.71 -12.87
C VAL A 193 5.64 -16.58 -13.09
N LEU A 194 6.75 -16.24 -12.43
CA LEU A 194 7.98 -17.05 -12.47
C LEU A 194 7.77 -18.43 -11.85
N LEU A 195 7.14 -18.49 -10.67
CA LEU A 195 6.81 -19.74 -9.99
C LEU A 195 5.86 -20.61 -10.82
N PHE A 196 4.87 -20.01 -11.48
CA PHE A 196 3.95 -20.74 -12.37
C PHE A 196 4.68 -21.37 -13.57
N MET A 197 5.60 -20.62 -14.20
CA MET A 197 6.43 -21.13 -15.29
C MET A 197 7.42 -22.21 -14.85
N ALA A 198 7.95 -22.11 -13.63
CA ALA A 198 8.86 -23.11 -13.07
C ALA A 198 8.13 -24.41 -12.66
N ALA A 199 6.93 -24.28 -12.09
CA ALA A 199 6.16 -25.42 -11.57
C ALA A 199 5.44 -26.22 -12.66
N ARG A 200 5.08 -25.60 -13.79
CA ARG A 200 4.29 -26.26 -14.85
C ARG A 200 4.92 -26.12 -16.23
N LYS A 201 4.99 -27.26 -16.95
CA LYS A 201 5.26 -27.25 -18.39
C LYS A 201 4.02 -26.71 -19.11
N THR A 202 4.13 -25.48 -19.60
CA THR A 202 3.07 -24.80 -20.37
C THR A 202 3.44 -24.79 -21.86
N PRO A 203 2.45 -24.77 -22.78
CA PRO A 203 2.73 -24.63 -24.20
C PRO A 203 3.36 -23.26 -24.48
N LEU A 204 4.09 -23.15 -25.60
CA LEU A 204 4.89 -21.97 -25.95
C LEU A 204 4.10 -20.65 -25.85
N TRP A 205 2.86 -20.62 -26.35
CA TRP A 205 2.00 -19.43 -26.29
C TRP A 205 1.72 -18.94 -24.87
N TRP A 206 1.39 -19.84 -23.94
CA TRP A 206 1.18 -19.49 -22.53
C TRP A 206 2.47 -19.00 -21.88
N ARG A 207 3.61 -19.58 -22.25
CA ARG A 207 4.91 -19.13 -21.76
C ARG A 207 5.25 -17.72 -22.25
N LEU A 208 4.98 -17.41 -23.53
CA LEU A 208 5.21 -16.08 -24.09
C LEU A 208 4.36 -15.01 -23.39
N ILE A 209 3.09 -15.29 -23.11
CA ILE A 209 2.20 -14.37 -22.36
C ILE A 209 2.75 -14.12 -20.96
N ASN A 210 3.14 -15.17 -20.24
CA ASN A 210 3.71 -15.05 -18.89
C ASN A 210 5.05 -14.29 -18.90
N CYS A 211 5.93 -14.55 -19.87
CA CYS A 211 7.17 -13.79 -20.03
C CYS A 211 6.91 -12.31 -20.33
N PHE A 212 5.97 -12.01 -21.22
CA PHE A 212 5.57 -10.64 -21.51
C PHE A 212 5.02 -9.94 -20.25
N LEU A 213 4.16 -10.62 -19.50
CA LEU A 213 3.57 -10.09 -18.27
C LEU A 213 4.63 -9.79 -17.21
N ALA A 214 5.55 -10.73 -16.98
CA ALA A 214 6.68 -10.54 -16.06
C ALA A 214 7.59 -9.37 -16.50
N ALA A 215 7.89 -9.26 -17.80
CA ALA A 215 8.67 -8.15 -18.33
C ALA A 215 7.94 -6.81 -18.17
N ALA A 216 6.63 -6.75 -18.46
CA ALA A 216 5.81 -5.56 -18.30
C ALA A 216 5.79 -5.09 -16.84
N TYR A 217 5.53 -5.99 -15.89
CA TYR A 217 5.57 -5.64 -14.46
C TYR A 217 6.97 -5.25 -13.98
N THR A 218 8.03 -5.84 -14.55
CA THR A 218 9.40 -5.41 -14.27
C THR A 218 9.63 -3.97 -14.72
N VAL A 219 9.17 -3.60 -15.91
CA VAL A 219 9.24 -2.21 -16.41
C VAL A 219 8.45 -1.27 -15.49
N VAL A 220 7.23 -1.66 -15.10
CA VAL A 220 6.40 -0.88 -14.16
C VAL A 220 7.12 -0.67 -12.83
N GLY A 221 7.71 -1.73 -12.26
CA GLY A 221 8.48 -1.65 -11.02
C GLY A 221 9.69 -0.73 -11.16
N VAL A 222 10.47 -0.85 -12.23
CA VAL A 222 11.63 0.03 -12.48
C VAL A 222 11.21 1.48 -12.63
N LEU A 223 10.18 1.77 -13.42
CA LEU A 223 9.66 3.13 -13.58
C LEU A 223 9.17 3.67 -12.24
N GLY A 224 8.37 2.90 -11.50
CA GLY A 224 7.90 3.25 -10.17
C GLY A 224 9.03 3.60 -9.20
N CYS A 225 10.11 2.81 -9.21
CA CYS A 225 11.30 3.09 -8.40
C CYS A 225 11.96 4.41 -8.80
N VAL A 226 12.16 4.65 -10.10
CA VAL A 226 12.78 5.89 -10.60
C VAL A 226 11.96 7.11 -10.18
N GLY A 227 10.63 7.07 -10.34
CA GLY A 227 9.73 8.13 -9.92
C GLY A 227 9.77 8.36 -8.41
N ALA A 228 9.68 7.28 -7.62
CA ALA A 228 9.72 7.38 -6.15
C ALA A 228 11.06 7.94 -5.65
N PHE A 229 12.19 7.46 -6.16
CA PHE A 229 13.51 7.98 -5.78
C PHE A 229 13.68 9.45 -6.16
N TYR A 230 13.17 9.87 -7.31
CA TYR A 230 13.22 11.27 -7.72
C TYR A 230 12.57 12.19 -6.68
N PHE A 231 11.34 11.89 -6.26
CA PHE A 231 10.64 12.69 -5.24
C PHE A 231 11.24 12.54 -3.84
N ILE A 232 11.65 11.33 -3.44
CA ILE A 232 12.32 11.14 -2.14
C ILE A 232 13.58 12.00 -2.06
N ILE A 233 14.40 12.05 -3.12
CA ILE A 233 15.62 12.86 -3.13
C ILE A 233 15.28 14.36 -3.12
N ASP A 234 14.29 14.78 -3.91
CA ASP A 234 13.87 16.19 -3.97
C ASP A 234 13.33 16.68 -2.62
N HIS A 235 12.43 15.91 -2.02
CA HIS A 235 11.87 16.19 -0.70
C HIS A 235 12.90 16.04 0.44
N ALA A 236 13.85 15.10 0.34
CA ALA A 236 14.90 14.94 1.35
C ALA A 236 15.89 16.10 1.36
N ARG A 237 16.10 16.80 0.23
CA ARG A 237 16.96 18.00 0.18
C ARG A 237 16.38 19.19 0.94
N THR A 238 15.05 19.30 0.95
CA THR A 238 14.35 20.36 1.68
C THR A 238 14.05 19.98 3.13
N TYR A 239 14.07 18.68 3.44
CA TYR A 239 13.86 18.17 4.78
C TYR A 239 15.02 18.48 5.73
N LYS A 240 14.67 18.92 6.94
CA LYS A 240 15.58 18.96 8.09
C LYS A 240 15.03 18.01 9.15
N LEU A 241 15.80 16.97 9.46
CA LEU A 241 15.49 16.02 10.53
C LEU A 241 15.25 16.80 11.83
N PHE A 242 14.06 16.65 12.41
CA PHE A 242 13.68 17.25 13.69
C PHE A 242 13.70 18.79 13.72
N ALA A 243 13.34 19.48 12.63
CA ALA A 243 13.33 20.94 12.60
C ALA A 243 12.34 21.62 13.57
N ASP A 244 11.33 20.87 14.05
CA ASP A 244 10.31 21.34 14.99
C ASP A 244 10.52 20.82 16.44
N LEU A 245 11.73 20.38 16.79
CA LEU A 245 12.14 20.06 18.18
C LEU A 245 12.95 21.21 18.81
#